data_AF-A0A7V9ZTP4-F1
#
_entry.id   AF-A0A7V9ZTP4-F1
#
_cell.length_a   1.000
_cell.length_b   1.000
_cell.length_c   1.000
_cell.angle_alpha   90.00
_cell.angle_beta   90.00
_cell.angle_gamma   90.00
#
_symmetry.space_group_name_H-M   'P 1'
#
loop_
_entity.id
_entity.type
_entity.pdbx_description
1 polymer ?
#
loop_
_entity_poly.entity_id
_entity_poly.type
_entity_poly.pdbx_seq_one_letter_code
_entity_poly.pdbx_strand_id
1 'polypeptide(L)' 'IEILTRKPIVPTDAEIEENPRARSAKLRACLKLN' A
#
# COMPACT_ATOMS: atom_id res chain seq x y z
N ILE A 1 6.77 16.45 -7.16
CA ILE A 1 6.69 14.98 -6.93
C ILE A 1 5.56 14.42 -7.76
N GLU A 2 5.72 13.22 -8.32
CA GLU A 2 4.67 12.50 -9.04
C GLU A 2 4.05 11.43 -8.13
N ILE A 3 2.71 11.37 -8.07
CA ILE A 3 2.00 10.40 -7.25
C ILE A 3 1.82 9.11 -8.05
N LEU A 4 2.43 8.01 -7.57
CA LEU A 4 2.36 6.71 -8.24
C LEU A 4 1.07 5.95 -7.87
N THR A 5 0.62 6.08 -6.62
CA THR A 5 -0.54 5.35 -6.09
C THR A 5 -1.70 6.32 -5.80
N ARG A 6 -2.57 6.55 -6.79
CA ARG A 6 -3.75 7.44 -6.61
C ARG A 6 -4.74 6.90 -5.56
N LYS A 7 -4.94 5.58 -5.54
CA LYS A 7 -5.60 4.85 -4.45
C LYS A 7 -4.53 4.07 -3.68
N PRO A 8 -4.66 3.88 -2.36
CA PRO A 8 -3.71 3.09 -1.60
C PRO A 8 -3.73 1.64 -2.07
N ILE A 9 -2.56 1.01 -2.09
CA ILE A 9 -2.45 -0.44 -2.25
C ILE A 9 -2.74 -1.06 -0.88
N VAL A 10 -3.64 -2.03 -0.86
CA VAL A 10 -4.07 -2.77 0.33
C VAL A 10 -3.53 -4.20 0.27
N PRO A 11 -3.31 -4.85 1.41
CA PRO A 11 -2.88 -6.24 1.45
C PRO A 11 -3.95 -7.16 0.87
N THR A 12 -3.51 -8.33 0.41
CA THR A 12 -4.40 -9.39 -0.08
C THR A 12 -5.06 -10.15 1.07
N ASP A 13 -6.13 -10.89 0.79
CA ASP A 13 -6.80 -11.71 1.80
C ASP A 13 -5.87 -12.77 2.40
N ALA A 14 -5.05 -13.43 1.57
CA ALA A 14 -4.07 -14.42 2.02
C ALA A 14 -3.02 -13.80 2.96
N GLU A 15 -2.55 -12.59 2.66
CA GLU A 15 -1.58 -11.86 3.50
C GLU A 15 -2.19 -11.44 4.85
N ILE A 16 -3.49 -11.14 4.89
CA ILE A 16 -4.22 -10.85 6.13
C ILE A 16 -4.41 -12.13 6.97
N GLU A 17 -4.62 -13.28 6.33
CA GLU A 17 -4.74 -14.57 7.00
C GLU A 17 -3.41 -14.99 7.66
N GLU A 18 -2.30 -14.89 6.93
CA GLU A 18 -0.95 -15.18 7.43
C GLU A 18 -0.48 -14.13 8.46
N ASN A 19 -0.86 -12.86 8.26
CA ASN A 19 -0.50 -11.77 9.14
C ASN A 19 -1.71 -10.86 9.44
N PRO A 20 -2.49 -11.16 10.50
CA PRO A 20 -3.66 -10.38 10.87
C PRO A 20 -3.39 -8.89 11.12
N ARG A 21 -2.15 -8.52 11.49
CA ARG A 21 -1.75 -7.13 11.70
C ARG A 21 -1.69 -6.33 10.40
N ALA A 22 -1.58 -6.98 9.24
CA ALA A 22 -1.53 -6.33 7.95
C ALA A 22 -2.89 -5.71 7.56
N ARG A 23 -4.02 -6.19 8.09
CA ARG A 23 -5.40 -5.81 7.69
C ARG A 23 -5.63 -4.30 7.50
N SER A 24 -4.99 -3.45 8.30
CA SER A 24 -5.18 -1.99 8.25
C SER A 24 -4.17 -1.23 7.39
N ALA A 25 -3.13 -1.91 6.89
CA ALA A 25 -2.04 -1.34 6.12
C ALA A 25 -2.52 -0.71 4.81
N LYS A 26 -1.92 0.44 4.45
CA LYS A 26 -2.20 1.18 3.22
C LYS A 26 -0.91 1.74 2.66
N LEU A 27 -0.41 1.15 1.59
CA LEU A 27 0.82 1.62 0.95
C LEU A 27 0.52 2.79 0.02
N ARG A 28 1.36 3.82 0.12
CA ARG A 28 1.38 4.98 -0.78
C ARG A 28 2.81 5.31 -1.19
N ALA A 29 3.01 5.67 -2.46
CA ALA A 29 4.31 6.01 -3.00
C ALA A 29 4.24 7.25 -3.90
N CYS A 30 5.34 8.00 -3.92
CA CYS A 30 5.56 9.10 -4.83
C CYS A 30 7.00 9.07 -5.36
N LEU A 31 7.18 9.60 -6.57
CA LEU A 31 8.47 9.77 -7.21
C LEU A 31 8.89 11.24 -7.07
N LYS A 32 10.14 11.49 -6.66
CA LYS A 32 10.71 12.83 -6.70
C LYS A 32 10.99 13.19 -8.16
N LEU A 33 10.45 14.33 -8.60
CA LEU A 33 10.79 14.92 -9.90
C LEU A 33 12.04 15.78 -9.70
N ASN A 34 12.98 15.69 -10.63
CA ASN A 34 14.24 16.43 -10.60
C ASN A 34 14.04 17.91 -10.94
#